data_AF-A0A7X3VIW8-F1
#
_entry.id   AF-A0A7X3VIW8-F1
#
_cell.length_a   1.000
_cell.length_b   1.000
_cell.length_c   1.000
_cell.angle_alpha   90.00
_cell.angle_beta   90.00
_cell.angle_gamma   90.00
#
_symmetry.space_group_name_H-M   'P 1'
#
loop_
_entity.id
_entity.type
_entity.pdbx_description
1 polymer ?
#
loop_
_entity_poly.entity_id
_entity_poly.type
_entity_poly.pdbx_seq_one_letter_code
_entity_poly.pdbx_strand_id
1 'polypeptide(L)'
;MMNSQWRAVQSFQENQNLISAINTLSIHIKLEMAGHSGLNREEAIQKSREELCAFLKELNPQVQRAEVDNKPLLGVDPRRRQFVRHLISAKYSCRIHSPFLLEDLSAGVQLLYSEAESDKQAILLFLEELRMLLEEHIGSDVEQLFGGI
;
A
#
# COMPACT_ATOMS: atom_id res chain seq x y z
N MET A 1 10.75 -22.49 12.09
CA MET A 1 11.35 -21.20 12.48
C MET A 1 12.10 -20.52 11.32
N MET A 2 12.98 -21.20 10.56
CA MET A 2 13.68 -20.58 9.41
C MET A 2 12.74 -20.02 8.31
N ASN A 3 11.69 -20.75 7.94
CA ASN A 3 10.76 -20.32 6.88
C ASN A 3 9.95 -19.06 7.26
N SER A 4 9.62 -18.88 8.54
CA SER A 4 8.84 -17.72 9.01
C SER A 4 9.70 -16.45 9.11
N GLN A 5 10.95 -16.56 9.56
CA GLN A 5 11.88 -15.42 9.60
C GLN A 5 12.26 -14.96 8.19
N TRP A 6 12.52 -15.91 7.27
CA TRP A 6 12.81 -15.56 5.87
C TRP A 6 11.65 -14.82 5.20
N ARG A 7 10.40 -15.27 5.41
CA ARG A 7 9.21 -14.58 4.90
C ARG A 7 9.04 -13.18 5.50
N ALA A 8 9.36 -13.00 6.78
CA ALA A 8 9.34 -11.67 7.41
C ALA A 8 10.40 -10.73 6.80
N VAL A 9 11.60 -11.24 6.48
CA VAL A 9 12.62 -10.45 5.75
C VAL A 9 12.14 -10.06 4.35
N GLN A 10 11.53 -10.99 3.61
CA GLN A 10 10.98 -10.68 2.27
C GLN A 10 9.83 -9.66 2.35
N SER A 11 8.86 -9.88 3.25
CA SER A 11 7.76 -8.93 3.53
C SER A 11 8.29 -7.55 3.89
N PHE A 12 9.29 -7.48 4.77
CA PHE A 12 9.93 -6.22 5.16
C PHE A 12 10.54 -5.50 3.95
N GLN A 13 11.31 -6.21 3.12
CA GLN A 13 11.93 -5.61 1.94
C GLN A 13 10.88 -5.12 0.91
N GLU A 14 9.84 -5.92 0.66
CA GLU A 14 8.74 -5.54 -0.23
C GLU A 14 8.02 -4.30 0.30
N ASN A 15 7.70 -4.24 1.59
CA ASN A 15 7.05 -3.09 2.21
C ASN A 15 7.93 -1.82 2.16
N GLN A 16 9.25 -1.95 2.34
CA GLN A 16 10.18 -0.83 2.19
C GLN A 16 10.21 -0.29 0.76
N ASN A 17 10.18 -1.16 -0.24
CA ASN A 17 10.11 -0.73 -1.64
C ASN A 17 8.80 0.02 -1.93
N LEU A 18 7.67 -0.47 -1.41
CA LEU A 18 6.37 0.19 -1.54
C LEU A 18 6.35 1.57 -0.86
N ILE A 19 6.92 1.70 0.34
CA ILE A 19 7.03 3.01 1.01
C ILE A 19 7.90 3.98 0.19
N SER A 20 8.99 3.48 -0.41
CA SER A 20 9.83 4.29 -1.30
C SER A 20 9.07 4.78 -2.54
N ALA A 21 8.27 3.90 -3.16
CA ALA A 21 7.40 4.25 -4.29
C ALA A 21 6.33 5.29 -3.89
N ILE A 22 5.68 5.11 -2.73
CA ILE A 22 4.71 6.08 -2.19
C ILE A 22 5.36 7.44 -1.98
N ASN A 23 6.54 7.49 -1.37
CA ASN A 23 7.24 8.74 -1.12
C ASN A 23 7.62 9.43 -2.43
N THR A 24 8.11 8.69 -3.42
CA THR A 24 8.46 9.23 -4.73
C THR A 24 7.26 9.90 -5.40
N LEU A 25 6.10 9.22 -5.43
CA LEU A 25 4.88 9.80 -6.00
C LEU A 25 4.34 10.97 -5.19
N SER A 26 4.31 10.84 -3.86
CA SER A 26 3.80 11.89 -2.98
C SER A 26 4.61 13.18 -3.10
N ILE A 27 5.94 13.08 -3.18
CA ILE A 27 6.82 14.23 -3.38
C ILE A 27 6.57 14.85 -4.75
N HIS A 28 6.52 14.03 -5.81
CA HIS A 28 6.26 14.51 -7.16
C HIS A 28 4.93 15.29 -7.24
N ILE A 29 3.84 14.71 -6.75
CA ILE A 29 2.51 15.34 -6.75
C ILE A 29 2.53 16.66 -5.97
N LYS A 30 3.17 16.69 -4.79
CA LYS A 30 3.30 17.91 -3.99
C LYS A 30 4.11 18.99 -4.70
N LEU A 31 5.19 18.63 -5.40
CA LEU A 31 5.99 19.57 -6.18
C LEU A 31 5.21 20.13 -7.36
N GLU A 32 4.46 19.30 -8.08
CA GLU A 32 3.59 19.77 -9.17
C GLU A 32 2.50 20.72 -8.67
N MET A 33 1.84 20.39 -7.56
CA MET A 33 0.85 21.28 -6.93
C MET A 33 1.45 22.62 -6.51
N ALA A 34 2.75 22.64 -6.17
CA ALA A 34 3.50 23.86 -5.87
C ALA A 34 4.06 24.56 -7.13
N GLY A 35 3.79 24.06 -8.34
CA GLY A 35 4.27 24.63 -9.61
C GLY A 35 5.71 24.26 -10.00
N HIS A 36 6.31 23.22 -9.40
CA HIS A 36 7.72 22.84 -9.58
C HIS A 36 7.91 21.60 -10.49
N SER A 37 7.11 21.46 -11.56
CA SER A 37 7.03 20.23 -12.38
C SER A 37 8.33 19.83 -13.11
N GLY A 38 9.33 20.71 -13.19
CA GLY A 38 10.55 20.53 -14.01
C GLY A 38 11.73 19.81 -13.35
N LEU A 39 11.64 19.38 -12.09
CA LEU A 39 12.75 18.71 -11.37
C LEU A 39 12.65 17.18 -11.35
N ASN A 40 11.68 16.62 -12.06
CA ASN A 40 11.23 15.25 -11.86
C ASN A 40 11.95 14.22 -12.74
N ARG A 41 12.32 13.09 -12.14
CA ARG A 41 12.80 11.91 -12.87
C ARG A 41 11.58 11.08 -13.31
N GLU A 42 11.07 11.36 -14.50
CA GLU A 42 9.87 10.72 -15.08
C GLU A 42 9.91 9.18 -14.94
N GLU A 43 11.06 8.58 -15.22
CA GLU A 43 11.25 7.12 -15.08
C GLU A 43 11.01 6.61 -13.64
N ALA A 44 11.45 7.36 -12.62
CA ALA A 44 11.26 6.97 -11.22
C ALA A 44 9.79 7.08 -10.80
N ILE A 45 9.08 8.09 -11.31
CA ILE A 45 7.64 8.27 -11.08
C ILE A 45 6.88 7.12 -11.72
N GLN A 46 7.14 6.84 -12.99
CA GLN A 46 6.48 5.76 -13.71
C GLN A 46 6.71 4.40 -13.04
N LYS A 47 7.96 4.09 -12.66
CA LYS A 47 8.30 2.87 -11.94
C LYS A 47 7.56 2.77 -10.60
N SER A 48 7.44 3.88 -9.87
CA SER A 48 6.71 3.92 -8.60
C SER A 48 5.21 3.67 -8.80
N ARG A 49 4.61 4.22 -9.86
CA ARG A 49 3.20 3.93 -10.23
C ARG A 49 3.02 2.44 -10.53
N GLU A 50 3.90 1.87 -11.35
CA GLU A 50 3.84 0.46 -11.74
C GLU A 50 3.95 -0.49 -10.54
N GLU A 51 4.90 -0.23 -9.63
CA GLU A 51 5.12 -1.03 -8.43
C GLU A 51 3.89 -1.02 -7.50
N LEU A 52 3.33 0.15 -7.24
CA LEU A 52 2.11 0.29 -6.43
C LEU A 52 0.90 -0.35 -7.12
N CYS A 53 0.76 -0.18 -8.42
CA CYS A 53 -0.33 -0.78 -9.17
C CYS A 53 -0.25 -2.30 -9.19
N ALA A 54 0.95 -2.87 -9.34
CA ALA A 54 1.15 -4.32 -9.29
C ALA A 54 0.74 -4.87 -7.92
N PHE A 55 1.17 -4.22 -6.84
CA PHE A 55 0.80 -4.57 -5.48
C PHE A 55 -0.72 -4.50 -5.25
N LEU A 56 -1.37 -3.41 -5.64
CA LEU A 56 -2.82 -3.24 -5.46
C LEU A 56 -3.62 -4.27 -6.26
N LYS A 57 -3.21 -4.58 -7.50
CA LYS A 57 -3.83 -5.62 -8.34
C LYS A 57 -3.75 -7.00 -7.69
N GLU A 58 -2.63 -7.32 -7.04
CA GLU A 58 -2.46 -8.60 -6.33
C GLU A 58 -3.28 -8.64 -5.04
N LEU A 59 -3.36 -7.51 -4.32
CA LEU A 59 -4.03 -7.37 -3.04
C LEU A 59 -5.56 -7.42 -3.17
N ASN A 60 -6.11 -6.74 -4.19
CA ASN A 60 -7.56 -6.58 -4.38
C ASN A 60 -8.36 -7.90 -4.31
N PRO A 61 -8.05 -8.97 -5.06
CA PRO A 61 -8.82 -10.21 -4.99
C PRO A 61 -8.73 -10.88 -3.61
N GLN A 62 -7.67 -10.62 -2.83
CA GLN A 62 -7.49 -11.19 -1.49
C GLN A 62 -8.36 -10.44 -0.47
N VAL A 63 -8.43 -9.12 -0.58
CA VAL A 63 -9.30 -8.27 0.24
C VAL A 63 -10.76 -8.59 -0.04
N GLN A 64 -11.16 -8.64 -1.31
CA GLN A 64 -12.54 -8.98 -1.71
C GLN A 64 -12.97 -10.36 -1.18
N ARG A 65 -12.12 -11.38 -1.28
CA ARG A 65 -12.41 -12.72 -0.71
C ARG A 65 -12.53 -12.69 0.82
N ALA A 66 -11.68 -11.92 1.50
CA ALA A 66 -11.71 -11.85 2.95
C ALA A 66 -12.93 -11.06 3.48
N GLU A 67 -13.37 -10.02 2.78
CA GLU A 67 -14.52 -9.18 3.15
C GLU A 67 -15.87 -9.82 2.80
N VAL A 68 -16.03 -10.27 1.55
CA VAL A 68 -17.34 -10.72 1.04
C VAL A 68 -17.63 -12.16 1.42
N ASP A 69 -16.64 -13.05 1.28
CA ASP A 69 -16.87 -14.47 1.47
C ASP A 69 -16.70 -14.91 2.95
N ASN A 70 -16.12 -14.05 3.80
CA ASN A 70 -15.61 -14.40 5.13
C ASN A 70 -14.82 -15.72 5.13
N LYS A 71 -14.17 -16.03 3.99
CA LYS A 71 -13.48 -17.30 3.75
C LYS A 71 -12.03 -17.16 4.21
N PRO A 72 -11.45 -18.23 4.79
CA PRO A 72 -10.02 -18.25 5.05
C PRO A 72 -9.25 -18.11 3.72
N LEU A 73 -8.26 -17.21 3.69
CA LEU A 73 -7.35 -17.04 2.56
C LEU A 73 -6.40 -18.23 2.43
N LEU A 74 -6.87 -19.34 1.84
CA LEU A 74 -6.07 -20.54 1.61
C LEU A 74 -5.03 -20.30 0.49
N GLY A 75 -3.82 -20.81 0.67
CA GLY A 75 -2.72 -20.66 -0.30
C GLY A 75 -2.05 -19.27 -0.32
N VAL A 76 -2.56 -18.29 0.42
CA VAL A 76 -1.93 -16.97 0.59
C VAL A 76 -0.88 -17.02 1.67
N ASP A 77 0.26 -16.36 1.43
CA ASP A 77 1.34 -16.20 2.39
C ASP A 77 0.83 -15.63 3.74
N PRO A 78 1.28 -16.15 4.90
CA PRO A 78 0.82 -15.69 6.19
C PRO A 78 1.00 -14.19 6.45
N ARG A 79 2.09 -13.57 5.98
CA ARG A 79 2.35 -12.13 6.16
C ARG A 79 1.38 -11.31 5.31
N ARG A 80 1.21 -11.69 4.04
CA ARG A 80 0.20 -11.09 3.16
C ARG A 80 -1.21 -11.19 3.75
N ARG A 81 -1.57 -12.35 4.31
CA ARG A 81 -2.85 -12.54 5.00
C ARG A 81 -3.00 -11.64 6.22
N GLN A 82 -1.93 -11.43 6.99
CA GLN A 82 -1.93 -10.52 8.12
C GLN A 82 -2.13 -9.06 7.66
N PHE A 83 -1.45 -8.63 6.60
CA PHE A 83 -1.66 -7.31 6.02
C PHE A 83 -3.12 -7.09 5.59
N VAL A 84 -3.72 -8.06 4.89
CA VAL A 84 -5.15 -7.99 4.49
C VAL A 84 -6.06 -7.84 5.71
N ARG A 85 -5.80 -8.59 6.79
CA ARG A 85 -6.57 -8.44 8.04
C ARG A 85 -6.39 -7.07 8.68
N HIS A 86 -5.18 -6.52 8.67
CA HIS A 86 -4.91 -5.17 9.20
C HIS A 86 -5.65 -4.11 8.40
N LEU A 87 -5.62 -4.19 7.07
CA LEU A 87 -6.38 -3.31 6.18
C LEU A 87 -7.88 -3.38 6.49
N ILE A 88 -8.47 -4.58 6.52
CA ILE A 88 -9.89 -4.75 6.81
C ILE A 88 -10.26 -4.21 8.20
N SER A 89 -9.43 -4.48 9.21
CA SER A 89 -9.61 -3.93 10.57
C SER A 89 -9.54 -2.39 10.57
N ALA A 90 -8.63 -1.80 9.80
CA ALA A 90 -8.51 -0.36 9.66
C ALA A 90 -9.74 0.29 8.99
N LYS A 91 -10.36 -0.40 8.01
CA LYS A 91 -11.65 0.03 7.43
C LYS A 91 -12.76 0.05 8.48
N TYR A 92 -12.90 -1.03 9.26
CA TYR A 92 -13.97 -1.14 10.27
C TYR A 92 -13.76 -0.22 11.48
N SER A 93 -12.52 0.16 11.79
CA SER A 93 -12.19 1.09 12.87
C SER A 93 -12.22 2.56 12.45
N CYS A 94 -12.71 2.87 11.24
CA CYS A 94 -12.78 4.22 10.67
C CYS A 94 -11.43 4.96 10.69
N ARG A 95 -10.31 4.24 10.61
CA ARG A 95 -8.96 4.84 10.53
C ARG A 95 -8.57 5.23 9.11
N ILE A 96 -9.35 4.79 8.13
CA ILE A 96 -9.19 5.04 6.70
C ILE A 96 -10.37 5.90 6.24
N HIS A 97 -10.07 6.92 5.44
CA HIS A 97 -11.01 7.88 4.88
C HIS A 97 -10.94 7.89 3.35
N SER A 98 -9.87 7.37 2.75
CA SER A 98 -9.73 7.24 1.31
C SER A 98 -10.80 6.29 0.76
N PRO A 99 -11.71 6.75 -0.12
CA PRO A 99 -12.76 5.90 -0.67
C PRO A 99 -12.19 4.72 -1.47
N PHE A 100 -11.00 4.90 -2.05
CA PHE A 100 -10.30 3.87 -2.83
C PHE A 100 -9.72 2.74 -1.96
N LEU A 101 -9.34 3.04 -0.72
CA LEU A 101 -8.95 1.98 0.23
C LEU A 101 -10.19 1.34 0.86
N LEU A 102 -11.25 2.10 1.13
CA LEU A 102 -12.47 1.62 1.76
C LEU A 102 -13.26 0.68 0.84
N GLU A 103 -13.55 1.12 -0.39
CA GLU A 103 -14.57 0.50 -1.24
C GLU A 103 -13.99 -0.31 -2.40
N ASP A 104 -13.08 0.27 -3.18
CA ASP A 104 -12.53 -0.39 -4.37
C ASP A 104 -11.06 -0.05 -4.64
N LEU A 105 -10.18 -1.01 -4.31
CA LEU A 105 -8.75 -0.91 -4.60
C LEU A 105 -8.47 -0.85 -6.11
N SER A 106 -9.36 -1.37 -6.96
CA SER A 106 -9.23 -1.28 -8.42
C SER A 106 -9.38 0.15 -8.91
N ALA A 107 -10.31 0.91 -8.32
CA ALA A 107 -10.42 2.35 -8.57
C ALA A 107 -9.17 3.10 -8.09
N GLY A 108 -8.53 2.65 -7.00
CA GLY A 108 -7.23 3.18 -6.55
C GLY A 108 -6.12 3.02 -7.60
N VAL A 109 -6.10 1.91 -8.34
CA VAL A 109 -5.16 1.71 -9.47
C VAL A 109 -5.40 2.73 -10.58
N GLN A 110 -6.65 3.03 -10.91
CA GLN A 110 -6.97 4.04 -11.92
C GLN A 110 -6.57 5.44 -11.45
N LEU A 111 -6.84 5.76 -10.19
CA LEU A 111 -6.46 7.01 -9.57
C LEU A 111 -4.94 7.25 -9.63
N LEU A 112 -4.13 6.20 -9.40
CA LEU A 112 -2.67 6.26 -9.49
C LEU A 112 -2.15 6.54 -10.91
N TYR A 113 -2.95 6.55 -11.96
CA TYR A 113 -2.57 6.99 -13.31
C TYR A 113 -3.24 8.31 -13.72
N SER A 114 -4.07 8.90 -12.86
CA SER A 114 -4.70 10.17 -13.17
C SER A 114 -3.67 11.30 -13.21
N GLU A 115 -3.77 12.12 -14.24
CA GLU A 115 -3.04 13.39 -14.40
C GLU A 115 -3.95 14.60 -14.10
N ALA A 116 -5.22 14.36 -13.76
CA ALA A 116 -6.17 15.43 -13.49
C ALA A 116 -5.83 16.15 -12.18
N GLU A 117 -5.81 17.48 -12.22
CA GLU A 117 -5.51 18.28 -11.03
C GLU A 117 -6.52 18.08 -9.89
N SER A 118 -7.79 17.81 -10.24
CA SER A 118 -8.84 17.48 -9.27
C SER A 118 -8.50 16.26 -8.42
N ASP A 119 -7.66 15.36 -8.92
CA ASP A 119 -7.44 14.05 -8.32
C ASP A 119 -6.22 14.03 -7.40
N LYS A 120 -5.35 15.06 -7.46
CA LYS A 120 -4.08 15.09 -6.70
C LYS A 120 -4.28 14.98 -5.19
N GLN A 121 -5.28 15.66 -4.63
CA GLN A 121 -5.59 15.56 -3.21
C GLN A 121 -6.06 14.15 -2.82
N ALA A 122 -6.89 13.53 -3.67
CA ALA A 122 -7.37 12.17 -3.46
C ALA A 122 -6.22 11.14 -3.55
N ILE A 123 -5.29 11.33 -4.49
CA ILE A 123 -4.07 10.50 -4.60
C ILE A 123 -3.23 10.64 -3.33
N LEU A 124 -2.99 11.86 -2.84
CA LEU A 124 -2.18 12.07 -1.64
C LEU A 124 -2.80 11.41 -0.40
N LEU A 125 -4.11 11.55 -0.19
CA LEU A 125 -4.81 10.89 0.91
C LEU A 125 -4.71 9.37 0.80
N PHE A 126 -4.94 8.82 -0.40
CA PHE A 126 -4.79 7.40 -0.68
C PHE A 126 -3.39 6.88 -0.37
N LEU A 127 -2.36 7.59 -0.81
CA LEU A 127 -0.95 7.23 -0.59
C LEU A 127 -0.55 7.34 0.88
N GLU A 128 -1.02 8.36 1.60
CA GLU A 128 -0.75 8.57 3.02
C GLU A 128 -1.33 7.44 3.87
N GLU A 129 -2.59 7.07 3.64
CA GLU A 129 -3.23 5.99 4.38
C GLU A 129 -2.66 4.62 4.02
N LEU A 130 -2.31 4.39 2.76
CA LEU A 130 -1.61 3.17 2.35
C LEU A 130 -0.24 3.05 3.04
N ARG A 131 0.50 4.16 3.14
CA ARG A 131 1.78 4.20 3.84
C ARG A 131 1.62 3.89 5.33
N MET A 132 0.64 4.49 6.00
CA MET A 132 0.34 4.21 7.41
C MET A 132 0.12 2.70 7.63
N LEU A 133 -0.67 2.04 6.78
CA LEU A 133 -0.92 0.60 6.88
C LEU A 133 0.35 -0.24 6.68
N LEU A 134 1.20 0.15 5.73
CA LEU A 134 2.48 -0.52 5.47
C LEU A 134 3.45 -0.36 6.65
N GLU A 135 3.54 0.84 7.24
CA GLU A 135 4.39 1.12 8.40
C GLU A 135 3.92 0.33 9.64
N GLU A 136 2.62 0.28 9.90
CA GLU A 136 2.04 -0.57 10.96
C GLU A 136 2.40 -2.06 10.74
N HIS A 137 2.32 -2.52 9.48
CA HIS A 137 2.65 -3.90 9.16
C HIS A 137 4.14 -4.19 9.29
N ILE A 138 5.02 -3.27 8.89
CA ILE A 138 6.47 -3.36 9.10
C ILE A 138 6.80 -3.45 10.60
N GLY A 139 6.12 -2.68 11.47
CA GLY A 139 6.30 -2.78 12.91
C GLY A 139 6.13 -4.22 13.41
N SER A 140 5.10 -4.90 12.91
CA SER A 140 4.86 -6.32 13.23
C SER A 140 5.86 -7.29 12.56
N ASP A 141 6.50 -6.94 11.44
CA ASP A 141 7.60 -7.71 10.86
C ASP A 141 8.84 -7.61 11.76
N VAL A 142 9.16 -6.40 12.24
CA VAL A 142 10.31 -6.12 13.11
C VAL A 142 10.18 -6.85 14.45
N GLU A 143 9.00 -6.81 15.09
CA GLU A 143 8.73 -7.58 16.32
C GLU A 143 8.97 -9.09 16.12
N GLN A 144 8.58 -9.62 14.96
CA GLN A 144 8.76 -11.03 14.63
C GLN A 144 10.23 -11.39 14.34
N LEU A 145 11.01 -10.46 13.77
CA LEU A 145 12.42 -10.66 13.44
C LEU A 145 13.33 -10.55 14.67
N PHE A 146 13.05 -9.61 15.57
CA PHE A 146 13.93 -9.29 16.69
C PHE A 146 13.41 -9.77 18.04
N GLY A 147 12.19 -10.30 18.10
CA GLY A 147 11.50 -10.61 19.35
C GLY A 147 11.01 -9.30 19.99
N GLY A 148 9.71 -9.19 20.26
CA GLY A 148 9.16 -8.04 20.98
C GLY A 148 9.98 -7.76 22.24
N ILE A 149 10.34 -6.50 22.46
CA ILE A 149 11.02 -6.04 23.68
C ILE A 149 10.07 -6.21 24.86
#